data_AF-A0A8D8S8R8-F1
#
_entry.id   AF-A0A8D8S8R8-F1
#
_cell.length_a   1.000
_cell.length_b   1.000
_cell.length_c   1.000
_cell.angle_alpha   90.00
_cell.angle_beta   90.00
_cell.angle_gamma   90.00
#
_symmetry.space_group_name_H-M   'P 1'
#
loop_
_entity.id
_entity.type
_entity.pdbx_description
1 polymer ?
#
loop_
_entity_poly.entity_id
_entity_poly.type
_entity_poly.pdbx_seq_one_letter_code
_entity_poly.pdbx_strand_id
1 'polypeptide(L)'
;GVIEISASGKWPDDLDAIARLKAAFYIELSNRLNKEHKIVNRVSSHYMDVYQDGYVFRLRLYCAPEVTLLKKQIQDGVVKFKNTRESVSLQQDLVHLPLLHSALHGLHQVSPVLGPGLCLVKRWLGSQLLLDPTYWPEPCVELLGASLLTPTAPYPTSPVTPQTFFLRFLALLATHNFVTDPVVVNFNGELERKDILHIEARLRNDRGTLPALVLLTPWDPSAQIWSRNAPNIGTLVRTVRLARASLQLAESHLIRGLSCRPIFEFPRADFDVLISLNKSCVARPAQQQQSSVAQQGGKHIMPVVDFNPVTLFVQLLKETYGDMALFFYDVCDGLDIGVVIKPDPLLSDNKEMKFNCKRPADDSSDKLSFVLNRRAMLEDFY
;
A
#
# COMPACT_ATOMS: atom_id res chain seq x y z
N GLY A 1 -12.73 6.60 -8.74
CA GLY A 1 -13.70 5.92 -9.61
C GLY A 1 -13.04 5.54 -10.91
N VAL A 2 -13.41 4.39 -11.46
CA VAL A 2 -12.99 3.94 -12.80
C VAL A 2 -14.18 4.09 -13.74
N ILE A 3 -13.95 4.65 -14.92
CA ILE A 3 -14.94 4.79 -15.99
C ILE A 3 -14.55 3.80 -17.08
N GLU A 4 -15.49 2.94 -17.45
CA GLU A 4 -15.35 2.04 -18.59
C GLU A 4 -16.19 2.57 -19.75
N ILE A 5 -15.58 2.63 -20.94
CA ILE A 5 -16.28 2.97 -22.18
C ILE A 5 -16.64 1.67 -22.89
N SER A 6 -17.75 1.66 -23.62
CA SER A 6 -18.12 0.53 -24.48
C SER A 6 -17.00 0.16 -25.44
N ALA A 7 -16.94 -1.13 -25.79
CA ALA A 7 -15.96 -1.64 -26.73
C ALA A 7 -16.06 -0.91 -28.08
N SER A 8 -14.93 -0.42 -28.57
CA SER A 8 -14.82 0.31 -29.83
C SER A 8 -13.55 -0.11 -30.55
N GLY A 9 -13.63 -0.39 -31.85
CA GLY A 9 -12.45 -0.65 -32.68
C GLY A 9 -11.68 0.61 -33.09
N LYS A 10 -12.09 1.80 -32.61
CA LYS A 10 -11.48 3.09 -32.97
C LYS A 10 -10.36 3.54 -32.02
N TRP A 11 -9.96 2.68 -31.07
CA TRP A 11 -8.80 3.00 -30.22
C TRP A 11 -7.51 2.96 -31.04
N PRO A 12 -6.62 3.94 -30.89
CA PRO A 12 -5.33 3.92 -31.56
C PRO A 12 -4.46 2.73 -31.10
N ASP A 13 -3.60 2.25 -31.99
CA ASP A 13 -2.60 1.20 -31.69
C ASP A 13 -1.27 1.76 -31.14
N ASP A 14 -1.32 2.96 -30.54
CA ASP A 14 -0.16 3.68 -30.00
C ASP A 14 -0.49 4.24 -28.60
N LEU A 15 0.46 4.12 -27.66
CA LEU A 15 0.24 4.48 -26.26
C LEU A 15 0.06 5.99 -26.08
N ASP A 16 0.85 6.82 -26.77
CA ASP A 16 0.74 8.28 -26.69
C ASP A 16 -0.59 8.76 -27.31
N ALA A 17 -1.01 8.15 -28.41
CA ALA A 17 -2.29 8.42 -29.04
C ALA A 17 -3.47 8.03 -28.12
N ILE A 18 -3.41 6.88 -27.42
CA ILE A 18 -4.40 6.50 -26.41
C ILE A 18 -4.43 7.53 -25.28
N ALA A 19 -3.27 7.94 -24.75
CA ALA A 19 -3.18 8.91 -23.66
C ALA A 19 -3.81 10.27 -24.06
N ARG A 20 -3.52 10.75 -25.27
CA ARG A 20 -4.13 11.97 -25.83
C ARG A 20 -5.64 11.83 -26.02
N LEU A 21 -6.11 10.68 -26.48
CA LEU A 21 -7.53 10.43 -26.66
C LEU A 21 -8.26 10.40 -25.31
N LYS A 22 -7.69 9.74 -24.28
CA LYS A 22 -8.22 9.79 -22.91
C LYS A 22 -8.27 11.22 -22.37
N ALA A 23 -7.22 12.01 -22.59
CA ALA A 23 -7.22 13.42 -22.20
C ALA A 23 -8.35 14.21 -22.90
N ALA A 24 -8.60 13.97 -24.19
CA ALA A 24 -9.72 14.58 -24.91
C ALA A 24 -11.08 14.18 -24.32
N PHE A 25 -11.26 12.90 -23.93
CA PHE A 25 -12.46 12.46 -23.22
C PHE A 25 -12.64 13.18 -21.88
N TYR A 26 -11.57 13.33 -21.09
CA TYR A 26 -11.64 14.06 -19.82
C TYR A 26 -12.01 15.53 -20.02
N ILE A 27 -11.46 16.20 -21.06
CA ILE A 27 -11.81 17.60 -21.38
C ILE A 27 -13.29 17.72 -21.74
N GLU A 28 -13.81 16.84 -22.59
CA GLU A 28 -15.22 16.89 -23.00
C GLU A 28 -16.15 16.59 -21.82
N LEU A 29 -15.82 15.61 -20.97
CA LEU A 29 -16.57 15.31 -19.76
C LEU A 29 -16.57 16.50 -18.79
N SER A 30 -15.41 17.11 -18.56
CA SER A 30 -15.24 18.34 -17.77
C SER A 30 -16.14 19.47 -18.27
N ASN A 31 -16.15 19.69 -19.59
CA ASN A 31 -16.95 20.74 -20.23
C ASN A 31 -18.44 20.52 -20.00
N ARG A 32 -18.93 19.28 -20.14
CA ARG A 32 -20.35 18.95 -19.92
C ARG A 32 -20.74 19.10 -18.46
N LEU A 33 -19.96 18.53 -17.54
CA LEU A 33 -20.21 18.63 -16.10
C LEU A 33 -20.27 20.09 -15.62
N ASN A 34 -19.37 20.94 -16.14
CA ASN A 34 -19.39 22.36 -15.81
C ASN A 34 -20.58 23.08 -16.45
N LYS A 35 -20.86 22.86 -17.74
CA LYS A 35 -21.95 23.54 -18.45
C LYS A 35 -23.32 23.19 -17.90
N GLU A 36 -23.61 21.90 -17.77
CA GLU A 36 -24.93 21.35 -17.47
C GLU A 36 -25.20 21.28 -15.95
N HIS A 37 -24.19 20.93 -15.16
CA HIS A 37 -24.36 20.67 -13.72
C HIS A 37 -23.63 21.67 -12.81
N LYS A 38 -22.85 22.61 -13.37
CA LYS A 38 -22.03 23.57 -12.59
C LYS A 38 -21.07 22.91 -11.59
N ILE A 39 -20.67 21.66 -11.88
CA ILE A 39 -19.78 20.89 -11.02
C ILE A 39 -18.33 21.32 -11.28
N VAL A 40 -17.62 21.63 -10.21
CA VAL A 40 -16.21 22.06 -10.27
C VAL A 40 -15.33 20.85 -10.47
N ASN A 41 -14.46 20.94 -11.46
CA ASN A 41 -13.59 19.83 -11.85
C ASN A 41 -12.24 20.34 -12.36
N ARG A 42 -11.26 19.44 -12.41
CA ARG A 42 -9.91 19.69 -12.91
C ARG A 42 -9.45 18.51 -13.74
N VAL A 43 -8.97 18.78 -14.95
CA VAL A 43 -8.46 17.74 -15.87
C VAL A 43 -6.94 17.67 -15.81
N SER A 44 -6.42 16.44 -15.83
CA SER A 44 -5.02 16.10 -16.05
C SER A 44 -4.91 15.21 -17.31
N SER A 45 -3.68 14.89 -17.75
CA SER A 45 -3.48 13.96 -18.87
C SER A 45 -3.90 12.52 -18.54
N HIS A 46 -3.89 12.13 -17.26
CA HIS A 46 -4.14 10.74 -16.85
C HIS A 46 -5.48 10.53 -16.14
N TYR A 47 -6.10 11.58 -15.60
CA TYR A 47 -7.31 11.52 -14.79
C TYR A 47 -8.07 12.84 -14.78
N MET A 48 -9.29 12.83 -14.22
CA MET A 48 -10.08 14.02 -13.93
C MET A 48 -10.52 14.02 -12.47
N ASP A 49 -10.33 15.13 -11.76
CA ASP A 49 -10.80 15.32 -10.39
C ASP A 49 -12.10 16.12 -10.38
N VAL A 50 -13.07 15.68 -9.59
CA VAL A 50 -14.41 16.27 -9.46
C VAL A 50 -14.65 16.65 -8.01
N TYR A 51 -15.01 17.90 -7.74
CA TYR A 51 -15.33 18.39 -6.41
C TYR A 51 -16.84 18.49 -6.21
N GLN A 52 -17.35 17.74 -5.24
CA GLN A 52 -18.77 17.66 -4.93
C GLN A 52 -18.97 17.48 -3.42
N ASP A 53 -19.80 18.32 -2.81
CA ASP A 53 -20.22 18.22 -1.39
C ASP A 53 -19.07 18.08 -0.38
N GLY A 54 -17.94 18.75 -0.62
CA GLY A 54 -16.77 18.71 0.25
C GLY A 54 -15.80 17.56 -0.04
N TYR A 55 -16.11 16.69 -1.00
CA TYR A 55 -15.28 15.56 -1.41
C TYR A 55 -14.69 15.77 -2.80
N VAL A 56 -13.48 15.25 -3.01
CA VAL A 56 -12.88 15.17 -4.34
C VAL A 56 -12.84 13.72 -4.81
N PHE A 57 -13.40 13.48 -5.98
CA PHE A 57 -13.42 12.19 -6.64
C PHE A 57 -12.48 12.21 -7.83
N ARG A 58 -11.48 11.33 -7.82
CA ARG A 58 -10.64 11.08 -9.00
C ARG A 58 -11.27 10.06 -9.92
N LEU A 59 -11.46 10.42 -11.18
CA LEU A 59 -12.00 9.58 -12.24
C LEU A 59 -10.87 9.19 -13.21
N ARG A 60 -10.75 7.89 -13.49
CA ARG A 60 -9.77 7.32 -14.44
C ARG A 60 -10.48 6.46 -15.47
N LEU A 61 -10.11 6.62 -16.73
CA LEU A 61 -10.61 5.80 -17.84
C LEU A 61 -9.82 4.49 -17.93
N TYR A 62 -10.54 3.38 -17.88
CA TYR A 62 -10.00 2.07 -18.23
C TYR A 62 -10.10 1.84 -19.74
N CYS A 63 -9.01 1.40 -20.34
CA CYS A 63 -8.92 1.11 -21.78
C CYS A 63 -8.20 -0.24 -21.96
N ALA A 64 -8.93 -1.27 -22.40
CA ALA A 64 -8.34 -2.61 -22.57
C ALA A 64 -7.20 -2.68 -23.62
N PRO A 65 -7.26 -1.95 -24.76
CA PRO A 65 -6.13 -1.87 -25.70
C PRO A 65 -4.83 -1.35 -25.07
N GLU A 66 -4.90 -0.37 -24.17
CA GLU A 66 -3.73 0.18 -23.48
C GLU A 66 -2.98 -0.89 -22.68
N VAL A 67 -3.73 -1.70 -21.93
CA VAL A 67 -3.16 -2.83 -21.17
C VAL A 67 -2.49 -3.84 -22.11
N THR A 68 -3.11 -4.12 -23.26
CA THR A 68 -2.59 -5.06 -24.25
C THR A 68 -1.31 -4.54 -24.90
N LEU A 69 -1.27 -3.25 -25.25
CA LEU A 69 -0.09 -2.60 -25.81
C LEU A 69 1.07 -2.54 -24.80
N LEU A 70 0.79 -2.26 -23.53
CA LEU A 70 1.81 -2.28 -22.48
C LEU A 70 2.43 -3.68 -22.25
N LYS A 71 1.75 -4.74 -22.69
CA LYS A 71 2.28 -6.12 -22.64
C LYS A 71 3.08 -6.49 -23.89
N LYS A 72 2.92 -5.76 -24.99
CA LYS A 72 3.55 -6.06 -26.28
C LYS A 72 5.05 -5.78 -26.22
N GLN A 73 5.88 -6.80 -26.45
CA GLN A 73 7.33 -6.70 -26.55
C GLN A 73 7.82 -7.37 -27.82
N ILE A 74 8.80 -6.78 -28.50
CA ILE A 74 9.44 -7.39 -29.68
C ILE A 74 10.77 -8.00 -29.20
N GLN A 75 10.88 -9.33 -29.28
CA GLN A 75 12.12 -10.07 -29.00
C GLN A 75 12.49 -10.86 -30.24
N ASP A 76 13.70 -10.64 -30.78
CA ASP A 76 14.22 -11.35 -31.95
C ASP A 76 13.29 -11.27 -33.18
N GLY A 77 12.63 -10.12 -33.37
CA GLY A 77 11.65 -9.91 -34.45
C GLY A 77 10.27 -10.54 -34.22
N VAL A 78 10.07 -11.25 -33.10
CA VAL A 78 8.80 -11.89 -32.72
C VAL A 78 8.08 -11.06 -31.66
N VAL A 79 6.79 -10.81 -31.88
CA VAL A 79 5.92 -10.15 -30.90
C VAL A 79 5.55 -11.15 -29.81
N LYS A 80 5.94 -10.85 -28.57
CA LYS A 80 5.54 -11.59 -27.36
C LYS A 80 4.73 -10.67 -26.45
N PHE A 81 3.71 -11.23 -25.80
CA PHE A 81 2.93 -10.51 -24.80
C PHE A 81 3.37 -10.95 -23.41
N LYS A 82 4.01 -10.07 -22.67
CA LYS A 82 4.49 -10.32 -21.32
C LYS A 82 4.09 -9.18 -20.40
N ASN A 83 3.64 -9.51 -19.20
CA ASN A 83 3.32 -8.52 -18.18
C ASN A 83 4.56 -7.66 -17.85
N THR A 84 4.47 -6.38 -18.14
CA THR A 84 5.39 -5.32 -17.70
C THR A 84 4.95 -4.74 -16.36
N ARG A 85 5.86 -4.07 -15.64
CA ARG A 85 5.53 -3.41 -14.35
C ARG A 85 4.36 -2.44 -14.49
N GLU A 86 4.35 -1.65 -15.57
CA GLU A 86 3.29 -0.67 -15.89
C GLU A 86 1.96 -1.38 -16.18
N SER A 87 1.97 -2.43 -17.01
CA SER A 87 0.74 -3.18 -17.31
C SER A 87 0.12 -3.80 -16.04
N VAL A 88 0.95 -4.34 -15.15
CA VAL A 88 0.49 -4.95 -13.89
C VAL A 88 -0.09 -3.88 -12.97
N SER A 89 0.62 -2.76 -12.78
CA SER A 89 0.14 -1.64 -11.95
C SER A 89 -1.18 -1.09 -12.47
N LEU A 90 -1.31 -0.92 -13.78
CA LEU A 90 -2.53 -0.40 -14.41
C LEU A 90 -3.72 -1.36 -14.23
N GLN A 91 -3.51 -2.66 -14.42
CA GLN A 91 -4.54 -3.67 -14.18
C GLN A 91 -4.92 -3.75 -12.69
N GLN A 92 -3.94 -3.67 -11.80
CA GLN A 92 -4.17 -3.66 -10.36
C GLN A 92 -5.07 -2.49 -9.96
N ASP A 93 -4.74 -1.27 -10.41
CA ASP A 93 -5.47 -0.04 -10.06
C ASP A 93 -6.86 0.06 -10.69
N LEU A 94 -6.99 -0.33 -11.97
CA LEU A 94 -8.22 -0.06 -12.75
C LEU A 94 -9.16 -1.25 -12.86
N VAL A 95 -8.70 -2.47 -12.58
CA VAL A 95 -9.53 -3.69 -12.69
C VAL A 95 -9.66 -4.39 -11.34
N HIS A 96 -8.54 -4.76 -10.73
CA HIS A 96 -8.58 -5.59 -9.52
C HIS A 96 -8.98 -4.80 -8.26
N LEU A 97 -8.55 -3.55 -8.13
CA LEU A 97 -8.88 -2.72 -6.96
C LEU A 97 -10.37 -2.36 -6.89
N PRO A 98 -11.05 -1.94 -7.97
CA PRO A 98 -12.51 -1.76 -7.96
C PRO A 98 -13.27 -3.04 -7.61
N LEU A 99 -12.82 -4.19 -8.12
CA LEU A 99 -13.41 -5.49 -7.82
C LEU A 99 -13.28 -5.84 -6.33
N LEU A 100 -12.08 -5.68 -5.77
CA LEU A 100 -11.81 -5.89 -4.35
C LEU A 100 -12.66 -4.95 -3.48
N HIS A 101 -12.71 -3.66 -3.80
CA HIS A 101 -13.54 -2.69 -3.07
C HIS A 101 -15.03 -3.07 -3.09
N SER A 102 -15.54 -3.53 -4.23
CA SER A 102 -16.94 -3.95 -4.37
C SER A 102 -17.23 -5.18 -3.50
N ALA A 103 -16.32 -6.15 -3.48
CA ALA A 103 -16.44 -7.35 -2.65
C ALA A 103 -16.36 -7.05 -1.15
N LEU A 104 -15.41 -6.20 -0.73
CA LEU A 104 -15.29 -5.76 0.65
C LEU A 104 -16.49 -4.92 1.09
N HIS A 105 -17.05 -4.11 0.18
CA HIS A 105 -18.29 -3.40 0.45
C HIS A 105 -19.46 -4.36 0.69
N GLY A 106 -19.63 -5.37 -0.16
CA GLY A 106 -20.63 -6.43 0.05
C GLY A 106 -20.44 -7.14 1.39
N LEU A 107 -19.19 -7.45 1.76
CA LEU A 107 -18.86 -8.07 3.03
C LEU A 107 -19.16 -7.14 4.23
N HIS A 108 -18.93 -5.84 4.09
CA HIS A 108 -19.27 -4.84 5.10
C HIS A 108 -20.78 -4.71 5.32
N GLN A 109 -21.60 -4.82 4.27
CA GLN A 109 -23.07 -4.82 4.40
C GLN A 109 -23.56 -6.01 5.24
N VAL A 110 -22.90 -7.16 5.13
CA VAL A 110 -23.20 -8.36 5.93
C VAL A 110 -22.60 -8.28 7.33
N SER A 111 -21.39 -7.73 7.45
CA SER A 111 -20.65 -7.60 8.71
C SER A 111 -20.17 -6.15 8.90
N PRO A 112 -21.00 -5.29 9.52
CA PRO A 112 -20.69 -3.87 9.70
C PRO A 112 -19.44 -3.60 10.54
N VAL A 113 -18.96 -4.59 11.30
CA VAL A 113 -17.70 -4.50 12.08
C VAL A 113 -16.47 -4.29 11.20
N LEU A 114 -16.51 -4.70 9.93
CA LEU A 114 -15.35 -4.73 9.04
C LEU A 114 -14.67 -3.36 8.92
N GLY A 115 -15.46 -2.31 8.64
CA GLY A 115 -14.96 -0.96 8.44
C GLY A 115 -14.24 -0.42 9.69
N PRO A 116 -14.94 -0.26 10.82
CA PRO A 116 -14.32 0.23 12.06
C PRO A 116 -13.18 -0.68 12.58
N GLY A 117 -13.30 -2.00 12.41
CA GLY A 117 -12.25 -2.96 12.75
C GLY A 117 -10.97 -2.75 11.93
N LEU A 118 -11.10 -2.59 10.61
CA LEU A 118 -9.99 -2.26 9.72
C LEU A 118 -9.40 -0.88 10.02
N CYS A 119 -10.20 0.11 10.43
CA CYS A 119 -9.66 1.40 10.88
C CYS A 119 -8.72 1.25 12.07
N LEU A 120 -9.07 0.42 13.06
CA LEU A 120 -8.18 0.13 14.20
C LEU A 120 -6.90 -0.59 13.77
N VAL A 121 -7.03 -1.57 12.87
CA VAL A 121 -5.87 -2.31 12.34
C VAL A 121 -4.94 -1.39 11.54
N LYS A 122 -5.48 -0.56 10.65
CA LYS A 122 -4.70 0.42 9.86
C LYS A 122 -4.06 1.45 10.79
N ARG A 123 -4.78 1.95 11.81
CA ARG A 123 -4.20 2.86 12.81
C ARG A 123 -3.03 2.21 13.55
N TRP A 124 -3.16 0.94 13.95
CA TRP A 124 -2.10 0.18 14.59
C TRP A 124 -0.90 0.00 13.66
N LEU A 125 -1.08 -0.51 12.44
CA LEU A 125 0.01 -0.65 11.46
C LEU A 125 0.70 0.69 11.15
N GLY A 126 -0.08 1.77 11.03
CA GLY A 126 0.44 3.13 10.87
C GLY A 126 1.29 3.54 12.06
N SER A 127 0.80 3.34 13.29
CA SER A 127 1.54 3.65 14.51
C SER A 127 2.82 2.84 14.69
N GLN A 128 2.91 1.66 14.06
CA GLN A 128 4.10 0.81 14.00
C GLN A 128 5.04 1.17 12.84
N LEU A 129 4.73 2.24 12.09
CA LEU A 129 5.44 2.75 10.90
C LEU A 129 5.46 1.77 9.71
N LEU A 130 4.46 0.90 9.62
CA LEU A 130 4.40 -0.18 8.61
C LEU A 130 3.36 0.04 7.51
N LEU A 131 2.37 0.92 7.71
CA LEU A 131 1.30 1.20 6.75
C LEU A 131 1.83 2.08 5.59
N ASP A 132 2.56 1.46 4.68
CA ASP A 132 3.14 2.07 3.47
C ASP A 132 3.14 1.03 2.34
N PRO A 133 2.84 1.39 1.07
CA PRO A 133 2.82 0.43 -0.04
C PRO A 133 4.11 -0.38 -0.24
N THR A 134 5.25 0.15 0.22
CA THR A 134 6.57 -0.51 0.16
C THR A 134 6.71 -1.62 1.20
N TYR A 135 6.02 -1.50 2.33
CA TYR A 135 6.17 -2.40 3.48
C TYR A 135 4.92 -3.23 3.72
N TRP A 136 3.75 -2.63 3.70
CA TRP A 136 2.47 -3.30 3.94
C TRP A 136 1.34 -2.63 3.14
N PRO A 137 1.01 -3.14 1.94
CA PRO A 137 -0.06 -2.60 1.11
C PRO A 137 -1.42 -2.69 1.79
N GLU A 138 -2.24 -1.65 1.67
CA GLU A 138 -3.60 -1.63 2.25
C GLU A 138 -4.48 -2.81 1.80
N PRO A 139 -4.50 -3.22 0.52
CA PRO A 139 -5.27 -4.39 0.09
C PRO A 139 -4.91 -5.67 0.86
N CYS A 140 -3.64 -5.84 1.26
CA CYS A 140 -3.23 -6.98 2.07
C CYS A 140 -3.82 -6.92 3.49
N VAL A 141 -3.89 -5.73 4.09
CA VAL A 141 -4.56 -5.52 5.39
C VAL A 141 -6.02 -5.89 5.29
N GLU A 142 -6.69 -5.40 4.25
CA GLU A 142 -8.13 -5.57 4.05
C GLU A 142 -8.49 -7.03 3.79
N LEU A 143 -7.68 -7.75 3.00
CA LEU A 143 -7.86 -9.19 2.76
C LEU A 143 -7.64 -10.03 4.02
N LEU A 144 -6.61 -9.72 4.82
CA LEU A 144 -6.41 -10.36 6.14
C LEU A 144 -7.57 -10.05 7.10
N GLY A 145 -8.13 -8.84 7.04
CA GLY A 145 -9.31 -8.50 7.81
C GLY A 145 -10.55 -9.25 7.35
N ALA A 146 -10.73 -9.40 6.04
CA ALA A 146 -11.83 -10.15 5.45
C ALA A 146 -11.79 -11.64 5.84
N SER A 147 -10.60 -12.25 5.92
CA SER A 147 -10.47 -13.65 6.34
C SER A 147 -10.97 -13.91 7.76
N LEU A 148 -10.96 -12.90 8.65
CA LEU A 148 -11.48 -13.02 10.02
C LEU A 148 -13.00 -13.14 10.08
N LEU A 149 -13.71 -12.75 9.03
CA LEU A 149 -15.16 -12.81 8.98
C LEU A 149 -15.67 -14.19 8.56
N THR A 150 -14.77 -15.04 8.03
CA THR A 150 -15.04 -16.46 7.82
C THR A 150 -14.83 -17.21 9.14
N PRO A 151 -15.84 -17.91 9.68
CA PRO A 151 -15.67 -18.69 10.91
C PRO A 151 -14.63 -19.79 10.73
N THR A 152 -13.54 -19.72 11.50
CA THR A 152 -12.46 -20.72 11.51
C THR A 152 -12.02 -20.98 12.94
N ALA A 153 -11.59 -22.21 13.25
CA ALA A 153 -11.02 -22.50 14.57
C ALA A 153 -9.87 -21.52 14.90
N PRO A 154 -9.75 -21.04 16.15
CA PRO A 154 -10.54 -21.38 17.33
C PRO A 154 -11.84 -20.55 17.49
N TYR A 155 -12.17 -19.64 16.57
CA TYR A 155 -13.30 -18.72 16.70
C TYR A 155 -14.51 -19.17 15.85
N PRO A 156 -15.55 -19.78 16.47
CA PRO A 156 -16.69 -20.32 15.73
C PRO A 156 -17.64 -19.26 15.17
N THR A 157 -17.47 -17.99 15.57
CA THR A 157 -18.32 -16.87 15.16
C THR A 157 -17.47 -15.72 14.65
N SER A 158 -18.02 -14.93 13.73
CA SER A 158 -17.41 -13.66 13.29
C SER A 158 -17.33 -12.66 14.45
N PRO A 159 -16.28 -11.80 14.51
CA PRO A 159 -16.22 -10.72 15.49
C PRO A 159 -17.42 -9.77 15.34
N VAL A 160 -17.96 -9.30 16.47
CA VAL A 160 -19.12 -8.38 16.48
C VAL A 160 -18.76 -6.96 16.91
N THR A 161 -17.63 -6.77 17.58
CA THR A 161 -17.13 -5.44 17.99
C THR A 161 -15.78 -5.14 17.34
N PRO A 162 -15.48 -3.85 17.04
CA PRO A 162 -14.21 -3.47 16.44
C PRO A 162 -12.99 -3.85 17.29
N GLN A 163 -13.12 -3.82 18.62
CA GLN A 163 -12.05 -4.21 19.54
C GLN A 163 -11.77 -5.71 19.44
N THR A 164 -12.82 -6.54 19.38
CA THR A 164 -12.67 -7.99 19.20
C THR A 164 -12.08 -8.30 17.83
N PHE A 165 -12.53 -7.61 16.79
CA PHE A 165 -11.95 -7.72 15.44
C PHE A 165 -10.45 -7.41 15.47
N PHE A 166 -10.06 -6.31 16.08
CA PHE A 166 -8.66 -5.89 16.20
C PHE A 166 -7.81 -6.92 16.97
N LEU A 167 -8.27 -7.40 18.14
CA LEU A 167 -7.53 -8.42 18.90
C LEU A 167 -7.42 -9.74 18.13
N ARG A 168 -8.47 -10.15 17.41
CA ARG A 168 -8.42 -11.35 16.56
C ARG A 168 -7.51 -11.17 15.34
N PHE A 169 -7.41 -9.96 14.80
CA PHE A 169 -6.43 -9.65 13.75
C PHE A 169 -5.00 -9.79 14.25
N LEU A 170 -4.70 -9.25 15.44
CA LEU A 170 -3.39 -9.44 16.07
C LEU A 170 -3.13 -10.92 16.38
N ALA A 171 -4.14 -11.65 16.84
CA ALA A 171 -4.03 -13.10 17.09
C ALA A 171 -3.72 -13.86 15.81
N LEU A 172 -4.42 -13.58 14.71
CA LEU A 172 -4.14 -14.15 13.39
C LEU A 172 -2.68 -13.92 12.99
N LEU A 173 -2.19 -12.68 13.07
CA LEU A 173 -0.78 -12.37 12.78
C LEU A 173 0.18 -13.12 13.71
N ALA A 174 -0.15 -13.27 14.99
CA ALA A 174 0.72 -13.88 15.98
C ALA A 174 0.84 -15.41 15.83
N THR A 175 -0.22 -16.08 15.39
CA THR A 175 -0.36 -17.54 15.43
C THR A 175 -0.38 -18.21 14.05
N HIS A 176 -0.79 -17.51 12.98
CA HIS A 176 -0.86 -18.09 11.64
C HIS A 176 0.52 -18.43 11.10
N ASN A 177 0.66 -19.60 10.49
CA ASN A 177 1.90 -20.03 9.86
C ASN A 177 1.98 -19.57 8.40
N PHE A 178 2.44 -18.34 8.18
CA PHE A 178 2.60 -17.75 6.85
C PHE A 178 3.66 -18.43 5.97
N VAL A 179 4.44 -19.38 6.51
CA VAL A 179 5.43 -20.14 5.74
C VAL A 179 4.76 -21.29 5.00
N THR A 180 3.89 -22.03 5.67
CA THR A 180 3.29 -23.27 5.14
C THR A 180 1.87 -23.07 4.64
N ASP A 181 1.12 -22.14 5.22
CA ASP A 181 -0.32 -22.07 5.06
C ASP A 181 -0.72 -20.75 4.37
N PRO A 182 -1.42 -20.80 3.22
CA PRO A 182 -1.95 -19.60 2.59
C PRO A 182 -3.12 -19.04 3.41
N VAL A 183 -3.34 -17.74 3.35
CA VAL A 183 -4.57 -17.13 3.86
C VAL A 183 -5.59 -17.11 2.73
N VAL A 184 -6.68 -17.84 2.90
CA VAL A 184 -7.74 -17.98 1.90
C VAL A 184 -8.89 -17.02 2.21
N VAL A 185 -9.22 -16.15 1.25
CA VAL A 185 -10.36 -15.25 1.29
C VAL A 185 -11.31 -15.65 0.16
N ASN A 186 -12.20 -16.59 0.46
CA ASN A 186 -13.11 -17.15 -0.53
C ASN A 186 -14.39 -16.31 -0.67
N PHE A 187 -14.30 -15.19 -1.39
CA PHE A 187 -15.47 -14.37 -1.70
C PHE A 187 -16.51 -15.19 -2.47
N ASN A 188 -17.76 -15.17 -1.99
CA ASN A 188 -18.91 -15.87 -2.58
C ASN A 188 -18.76 -17.39 -2.77
N GLY A 189 -17.74 -18.03 -2.21
CA GLY A 189 -17.49 -19.46 -2.44
C GLY A 189 -16.95 -19.79 -3.84
N GLU A 190 -16.43 -18.82 -4.58
CA GLU A 190 -15.94 -18.99 -5.96
C GLU A 190 -14.60 -19.76 -6.05
N LEU A 191 -13.78 -19.76 -4.99
CA LEU A 191 -12.56 -20.58 -4.94
C LEU A 191 -12.91 -22.05 -4.68
N GLU A 192 -12.45 -22.92 -5.57
CA GLU A 192 -12.61 -24.36 -5.42
C GLU A 192 -11.47 -24.96 -4.58
N ARG A 193 -11.73 -26.13 -3.97
CA ARG A 193 -10.73 -26.85 -3.18
C ARG A 193 -9.48 -27.22 -3.99
N LYS A 194 -9.63 -27.45 -5.30
CA LYS A 194 -8.52 -27.76 -6.22
C LYS A 194 -7.50 -26.60 -6.29
N ASP A 195 -7.98 -25.35 -6.26
CA ASP A 195 -7.14 -24.16 -6.38
C ASP A 195 -6.32 -23.96 -5.10
N ILE A 196 -6.96 -24.18 -3.95
CA ILE A 196 -6.31 -24.15 -2.63
C ILE A 196 -5.23 -25.22 -2.55
N LEU A 197 -5.56 -26.48 -2.90
CA LEU A 197 -4.61 -27.59 -2.88
C LEU A 197 -3.43 -27.37 -3.84
N HIS A 198 -3.67 -26.75 -4.99
CA HIS A 198 -2.62 -26.40 -5.94
C HIS A 198 -1.60 -25.43 -5.33
N ILE A 199 -2.07 -24.40 -4.63
CA ILE A 199 -1.17 -23.43 -3.98
C ILE A 199 -0.49 -24.02 -2.75
N GLU A 200 -1.18 -24.83 -1.94
CA GLU A 200 -0.53 -25.55 -0.83
C GLU A 200 0.60 -26.46 -1.33
N ALA A 201 0.42 -27.12 -2.48
CA ALA A 201 1.49 -27.91 -3.10
C ALA A 201 2.67 -27.03 -3.55
N ARG A 202 2.40 -25.84 -4.11
CA ARG A 202 3.44 -24.86 -4.47
C ARG A 202 4.16 -24.30 -3.25
N LEU A 203 3.47 -24.03 -2.15
CA LEU A 203 4.08 -23.61 -0.89
C LEU A 203 5.07 -24.64 -0.37
N ARG A 204 4.77 -25.94 -0.54
CA ARG A 204 5.69 -27.04 -0.15
C ARG A 204 6.85 -27.22 -1.12
N ASN A 205 6.61 -27.13 -2.42
CA ASN A 205 7.58 -27.54 -3.45
C ASN A 205 8.41 -26.38 -4.01
N ASP A 206 7.87 -25.16 -4.00
CA ASP A 206 8.43 -23.99 -4.69
C ASP A 206 8.14 -22.68 -3.93
N ARG A 207 8.47 -22.66 -2.63
CA ARG A 207 8.23 -21.50 -1.76
C ARG A 207 8.90 -20.22 -2.25
N GLY A 208 10.03 -20.35 -2.94
CA GLY A 208 10.85 -19.24 -3.42
C GLY A 208 10.20 -18.40 -4.52
N THR A 209 9.24 -18.94 -5.27
CA THR A 209 8.50 -18.17 -6.31
C THR A 209 7.27 -17.45 -5.77
N LEU A 210 6.89 -17.71 -4.52
CA LEU A 210 5.71 -17.12 -3.88
C LEU A 210 6.08 -15.95 -2.97
N PRO A 211 5.20 -14.94 -2.81
CA PRO A 211 5.43 -13.84 -1.88
C PRO A 211 5.55 -14.30 -0.43
N ALA A 212 6.10 -13.46 0.45
CA ALA A 212 6.20 -13.77 1.87
C ALA A 212 4.82 -13.96 2.51
N LEU A 213 3.85 -13.12 2.12
CA LEU A 213 2.45 -13.24 2.50
C LEU A 213 1.65 -13.80 1.31
N VAL A 214 1.12 -15.02 1.41
CA VAL A 214 0.31 -15.63 0.34
C VAL A 214 -1.17 -15.44 0.65
N LEU A 215 -1.83 -14.58 -0.14
CA LEU A 215 -3.26 -14.27 -0.03
C LEU A 215 -3.97 -14.84 -1.26
N LEU A 216 -4.95 -15.72 -1.03
CA LEU A 216 -5.75 -16.31 -2.10
C LEU A 216 -7.13 -15.67 -2.14
N THR A 217 -7.51 -15.23 -3.33
CA THR A 217 -8.86 -14.74 -3.64
C THR A 217 -9.31 -15.37 -4.96
N PRO A 218 -10.62 -15.43 -5.27
CA PRO A 218 -11.10 -15.96 -6.55
C PRO A 218 -10.45 -15.30 -7.78
N TRP A 219 -10.07 -14.03 -7.65
CA TRP A 219 -9.50 -13.23 -8.74
C TRP A 219 -7.96 -13.17 -8.72
N ASP A 220 -7.33 -13.73 -7.69
CA ASP A 220 -5.89 -13.89 -7.56
C ASP A 220 -5.55 -15.29 -7.00
N PRO A 221 -5.86 -16.37 -7.74
CA PRO A 221 -5.57 -17.74 -7.29
C PRO A 221 -4.06 -18.04 -7.25
N SER A 222 -3.22 -17.16 -7.80
CA SER A 222 -1.75 -17.32 -7.79
C SER A 222 -1.04 -16.48 -6.72
N ALA A 223 -1.78 -15.67 -5.95
CA ALA A 223 -1.25 -14.73 -4.96
C ALA A 223 -0.15 -13.81 -5.51
N GLN A 224 -0.39 -13.17 -6.66
CA GLN A 224 0.62 -12.33 -7.33
C GLN A 224 0.22 -10.85 -7.44
N ILE A 225 -1.04 -10.51 -7.21
CA ILE A 225 -1.54 -9.16 -7.45
C ILE A 225 -1.23 -8.26 -6.24
N TRP A 226 -1.60 -8.70 -5.04
CA TRP A 226 -1.58 -7.82 -3.87
C TRP A 226 -0.27 -7.89 -3.07
N SER A 227 0.30 -9.08 -2.90
CA SER A 227 1.40 -9.31 -1.95
C SER A 227 2.75 -9.61 -2.57
N ARG A 228 2.87 -9.53 -3.91
CA ARG A 228 4.09 -9.92 -4.65
C ARG A 228 5.34 -9.15 -4.22
N ASN A 229 5.22 -7.83 -4.04
CA ASN A 229 6.36 -6.96 -3.73
C ASN A 229 6.47 -6.67 -2.23
N ALA A 230 5.34 -6.62 -1.52
CA ALA A 230 5.27 -6.31 -0.11
C ALA A 230 4.03 -6.98 0.53
N PRO A 231 4.10 -7.42 1.80
CA PRO A 231 5.27 -7.37 2.66
C PRO A 231 6.37 -8.35 2.24
N ASN A 232 7.63 -7.95 2.41
CA ASN A 232 8.75 -8.88 2.33
C ASN A 232 8.84 -9.71 3.63
N ILE A 233 9.69 -10.75 3.63
CA ILE A 233 9.81 -11.65 4.78
C ILE A 233 10.23 -10.94 6.07
N GLY A 234 11.16 -9.98 5.99
CA GLY A 234 11.63 -9.22 7.16
C GLY A 234 10.51 -8.35 7.75
N THR A 235 9.76 -7.66 6.90
CA THR A 235 8.59 -6.88 7.32
C THR A 235 7.54 -7.79 7.94
N LEU A 236 7.24 -8.94 7.32
CA LEU A 236 6.27 -9.89 7.85
C LEU A 236 6.68 -10.41 9.24
N VAL A 237 7.92 -10.85 9.41
CA VAL A 237 8.44 -11.31 10.71
C VAL A 237 8.38 -10.20 11.76
N ARG A 238 8.73 -8.96 11.38
CA ARG A 238 8.61 -7.79 12.26
C ARG A 238 7.16 -7.56 12.68
N THR A 239 6.21 -7.57 11.75
CA THR A 239 4.78 -7.42 12.04
C THR A 239 4.27 -8.51 12.99
N VAL A 240 4.66 -9.77 12.79
CA VAL A 240 4.32 -10.88 13.68
C VAL A 240 4.86 -10.65 15.10
N ARG A 241 6.11 -10.20 15.24
CA ARG A 241 6.71 -9.88 16.55
C ARG A 241 5.97 -8.74 17.25
N LEU A 242 5.63 -7.68 16.52
CA LEU A 242 4.87 -6.55 17.05
C LEU A 242 3.44 -6.95 17.44
N ALA A 243 2.80 -7.83 16.68
CA ALA A 243 1.47 -8.35 17.01
C ALA A 243 1.48 -9.16 18.31
N ARG A 244 2.49 -10.03 18.51
CA ARG A 244 2.68 -10.78 19.76
C ARG A 244 2.90 -9.86 20.96
N ALA A 245 3.78 -8.87 20.82
CA ALA A 245 4.01 -7.88 21.88
C ALA A 245 2.75 -7.07 22.19
N SER A 246 1.99 -6.68 21.16
CA SER A 246 0.72 -5.95 21.30
C SER A 246 -0.34 -6.75 22.06
N LEU A 247 -0.44 -8.06 21.81
CA LEU A 247 -1.35 -8.96 22.54
C LEU A 247 -0.93 -9.10 24.01
N GLN A 248 0.35 -9.28 24.30
CA GLN A 248 0.86 -9.37 25.67
C GLN A 248 0.58 -8.07 26.45
N LEU A 249 0.77 -6.91 25.82
CA LEU A 249 0.40 -5.63 26.40
C LEU A 249 -1.11 -5.54 26.66
N ALA A 250 -1.93 -5.90 25.66
CA ALA A 250 -3.39 -5.90 25.81
C ALA A 250 -3.86 -6.77 26.99
N GLU A 251 -3.33 -7.99 27.13
CA GLU A 251 -3.63 -8.88 28.25
C GLU A 251 -3.25 -8.26 29.60
N SER A 252 -2.06 -7.66 29.70
CA SER A 252 -1.59 -7.03 30.93
C SER A 252 -2.42 -5.81 31.34
N HIS A 253 -2.90 -5.02 30.38
CA HIS A 253 -3.67 -3.80 30.60
C HIS A 253 -5.16 -4.08 30.82
N LEU A 254 -5.72 -5.13 30.22
CA LEU A 254 -7.08 -5.59 30.52
C LEU A 254 -7.24 -5.94 32.02
N ILE A 255 -6.17 -6.43 32.65
CA ILE A 255 -6.16 -6.78 34.09
C ILE A 255 -5.93 -5.55 34.98
N ARG A 256 -5.14 -4.56 34.52
CA ARG A 256 -4.64 -3.45 35.36
C ARG A 256 -5.34 -2.10 35.16
N GLY A 257 -6.13 -1.92 34.10
CA GLY A 257 -6.80 -0.67 33.74
C GLY A 257 -6.47 -0.22 32.30
N LEU A 258 -7.51 0.29 31.61
CA LEU A 258 -7.66 0.47 30.15
C LEU A 258 -6.74 1.51 29.46
N SER A 259 -5.44 1.53 29.73
CA SER A 259 -4.52 2.30 28.87
C SER A 259 -4.12 1.48 27.65
N CYS A 260 -4.83 1.67 26.53
CA CYS A 260 -4.51 1.01 25.26
C CYS A 260 -3.38 1.71 24.47
N ARG A 261 -2.92 2.88 24.95
CA ARG A 261 -1.93 3.72 24.25
C ARG A 261 -0.63 2.97 23.91
N PRO A 262 -0.03 2.17 24.81
CA PRO A 262 1.23 1.48 24.51
C PRO A 262 1.16 0.51 23.31
N ILE A 263 -0.02 0.01 22.96
CA ILE A 263 -0.23 -0.87 21.81
C ILE A 263 -0.04 -0.10 20.48
N PHE A 264 -0.26 1.21 20.51
CA PHE A 264 -0.16 2.12 19.36
C PHE A 264 1.10 2.99 19.42
N GLU A 265 2.14 2.52 20.10
CA GLU A 265 3.46 3.16 20.12
C GLU A 265 4.48 2.21 19.49
N PHE A 266 5.32 2.74 18.58
CA PHE A 266 6.39 1.95 17.99
C PHE A 266 7.61 1.88 18.91
N PRO A 267 8.36 0.76 18.90
CA PRO A 267 9.61 0.65 19.65
C PRO A 267 10.70 1.53 19.01
N ARG A 268 10.91 2.72 19.59
CA ARG A 268 11.94 3.69 19.14
C ARG A 268 13.35 3.11 19.08
N ALA A 269 13.67 2.16 19.97
CA ALA A 269 14.99 1.54 20.07
C ALA A 269 15.36 0.63 18.89
N ASP A 270 14.40 0.28 18.03
CA ASP A 270 14.65 -0.55 16.85
C ASP A 270 15.21 0.23 15.65
N PHE A 271 15.33 1.55 15.74
CA PHE A 271 15.76 2.44 14.66
C PHE A 271 17.13 3.02 14.96
N ASP A 272 17.99 3.09 13.95
CA ASP A 272 19.33 3.68 14.07
C ASP A 272 19.24 5.21 14.24
N VAL A 273 18.24 5.83 13.60
CA VAL A 273 18.02 7.28 13.59
C VAL A 273 16.52 7.56 13.61
N LEU A 274 16.13 8.59 14.35
CA LEU A 274 14.78 9.15 14.32
C LEU A 274 14.85 10.61 13.87
N ILE A 275 14.16 10.94 12.79
CA ILE A 275 14.02 12.32 12.30
C ILE A 275 12.70 12.86 12.84
N SER A 276 12.78 13.77 13.79
CA SER A 276 11.58 14.42 14.35
C SER A 276 11.13 15.59 13.47
N LEU A 277 9.88 15.54 13.04
CA LEU A 277 9.25 16.51 12.16
C LEU A 277 8.64 17.66 12.96
N ASN A 278 8.67 18.85 12.38
CA ASN A 278 7.94 19.98 12.96
C ASN A 278 6.43 19.79 12.79
N LYS A 279 5.72 19.70 13.92
CA LYS A 279 4.27 19.52 13.99
C LYS A 279 3.46 20.56 13.19
N SER A 280 3.98 21.77 13.00
CA SER A 280 3.30 22.80 12.18
C SER A 280 3.30 22.49 10.69
N CYS A 281 4.22 21.65 10.23
CA CYS A 281 4.40 21.28 8.82
C CYS A 281 3.73 19.95 8.46
N VAL A 282 3.25 19.20 9.46
CA VAL A 282 2.56 17.93 9.26
C VAL A 282 1.08 18.18 8.96
N ALA A 283 0.67 17.84 7.74
CA ALA A 283 -0.75 17.83 7.38
C ALA A 283 -1.45 16.73 8.20
N ARG A 284 -2.42 17.10 9.05
CA ARG A 284 -3.15 16.18 9.93
C ARG A 284 -4.56 15.93 9.41
N PRO A 285 -4.84 14.77 8.78
CA PRO A 285 -6.17 14.45 8.25
C PRO A 285 -7.24 14.40 9.35
N ALA A 286 -6.89 13.88 10.53
CA ALA A 286 -7.83 13.67 11.64
C ALA A 286 -8.40 14.98 12.24
N GLN A 287 -7.68 16.10 12.15
CA GLN A 287 -8.17 17.39 12.67
C GLN A 287 -9.10 18.10 11.68
N GLN A 288 -9.10 17.72 10.39
CA GLN A 288 -10.00 18.31 9.41
C GLN A 288 -11.46 17.83 9.56
N GLN A 289 -11.70 16.65 10.16
CA GLN A 289 -13.06 16.12 10.35
C GLN A 289 -13.87 16.83 11.45
N GLN A 290 -13.22 17.47 12.43
CA GLN A 290 -13.93 18.24 13.47
C GLN A 290 -14.25 19.68 13.04
N SER A 291 -13.59 20.15 11.98
CA SER A 291 -14.06 21.34 11.28
C SER A 291 -15.24 20.89 10.43
N SER A 292 -16.42 20.88 11.05
CA SER A 292 -17.73 20.83 10.40
C SER A 292 -17.62 21.34 8.97
N VAL A 293 -18.20 20.59 8.03
CA VAL A 293 -18.53 21.01 6.66
C VAL A 293 -19.30 22.33 6.75
N ALA A 294 -18.56 23.40 6.98
CA ALA A 294 -19.06 24.73 7.03
C ALA A 294 -19.37 24.99 5.57
N GLN A 295 -20.67 25.05 5.30
CA GLN A 295 -21.24 25.62 4.10
C GLN A 295 -20.68 27.04 3.97
N GLN A 296 -19.45 27.17 3.49
CA GLN A 296 -18.90 28.44 3.12
C GLN A 296 -19.48 28.72 1.75
N GLY A 297 -20.46 29.64 1.72
CA GLY A 297 -21.03 30.23 0.51
C GLY A 297 -20.03 31.05 -0.31
N GLY A 298 -18.79 30.58 -0.42
CA GLY A 298 -17.79 31.04 -1.36
C GLY A 298 -17.87 30.23 -2.66
N LYS A 299 -17.24 30.74 -3.72
CA LYS A 299 -17.05 29.98 -4.96
C LYS A 299 -16.50 28.59 -4.61
N HIS A 300 -17.14 27.53 -5.11
CA HIS A 300 -16.62 26.17 -5.03
C HIS A 300 -15.26 26.11 -5.76
N ILE A 301 -14.15 26.31 -5.05
CA ILE A 301 -12.81 26.22 -5.61
C ILE A 301 -12.28 24.82 -5.32
N MET A 302 -11.70 24.18 -6.33
CA MET A 302 -11.06 22.87 -6.18
C MET A 302 -9.95 22.98 -5.11
N PRO A 303 -10.00 22.19 -4.02
CA PRO A 303 -8.94 22.21 -3.01
C PRO A 303 -7.63 21.62 -3.58
N VAL A 304 -6.53 21.84 -2.88
CA VAL A 304 -5.27 21.13 -3.17
C VAL A 304 -5.44 19.68 -2.72
N VAL A 305 -5.34 18.75 -3.66
CA VAL A 305 -5.51 17.30 -3.43
C VAL A 305 -4.15 16.60 -3.55
N ASP A 306 -3.98 15.49 -2.83
CA ASP A 306 -2.77 14.64 -2.81
C ASP A 306 -1.47 15.35 -2.42
N PHE A 307 -1.56 16.51 -1.77
CA PHE A 307 -0.40 17.20 -1.26
C PHE A 307 -0.20 16.93 0.22
N ASN A 308 0.73 16.03 0.54
CA ASN A 308 1.28 15.86 1.88
C ASN A 308 2.80 16.06 1.82
N PRO A 309 3.33 17.17 2.38
CA PRO A 309 4.74 17.48 2.27
C PRO A 309 5.62 16.42 2.94
N VAL A 310 5.15 15.80 4.01
CA VAL A 310 5.91 14.75 4.71
C VAL A 310 5.96 13.48 3.88
N THR A 311 4.84 13.06 3.28
CA THR A 311 4.83 11.89 2.38
C THR A 311 5.77 12.10 1.20
N LEU A 312 5.75 13.28 0.58
CA LEU A 312 6.66 13.64 -0.51
C LEU A 312 8.12 13.64 -0.06
N PHE A 313 8.41 14.16 1.13
CA PHE A 313 9.75 14.16 1.71
C PHE A 313 10.26 12.74 1.98
N VAL A 314 9.44 11.88 2.59
CA VAL A 314 9.78 10.46 2.82
C VAL A 314 9.98 9.73 1.50
N GLN A 315 9.18 10.02 0.47
CA GLN A 315 9.37 9.44 -0.86
C GLN A 315 10.71 9.87 -1.48
N LEU A 316 11.06 11.15 -1.39
CA LEU A 316 12.35 11.66 -1.85
C LEU A 316 13.53 11.00 -1.13
N LEU A 317 13.43 10.79 0.19
CA LEU A 317 14.42 10.06 0.98
C LEU A 317 14.57 8.61 0.49
N LYS A 318 13.45 7.92 0.23
CA LYS A 318 13.45 6.56 -0.31
C LYS A 318 14.05 6.49 -1.71
N GLU A 319 13.78 7.46 -2.58
CA GLU A 319 14.33 7.52 -3.94
C GLU A 319 15.84 7.83 -3.94
N THR A 320 16.29 8.67 -3.02
CA THR A 320 17.69 9.14 -2.95
C THR A 320 18.59 8.17 -2.19
N TYR A 321 18.13 7.67 -1.04
CA TYR A 321 18.91 6.89 -0.08
C TYR A 321 18.39 5.47 0.14
N GLY A 322 17.39 5.04 -0.63
CA GLY A 322 16.76 3.72 -0.49
C GLY A 322 17.70 2.54 -0.70
N ASP A 323 18.85 2.74 -1.36
CA ASP A 323 19.90 1.72 -1.48
C ASP A 323 20.65 1.51 -0.16
N MET A 324 20.78 2.55 0.67
CA MET A 324 21.61 2.60 1.88
C MET A 324 20.78 2.46 3.17
N ALA A 325 19.55 2.96 3.18
CA ALA A 325 18.69 2.99 4.36
C ALA A 325 17.23 2.67 4.01
N LEU A 326 16.47 2.29 5.02
CA LEU A 326 15.02 2.10 5.00
C LEU A 326 14.37 3.22 5.81
N PHE A 327 13.28 3.78 5.30
CA PHE A 327 12.59 4.93 5.90
C PHE A 327 11.14 4.58 6.21
N PHE A 328 10.75 4.72 7.46
CA PHE A 328 9.45 4.32 7.99
C PHE A 328 8.74 5.54 8.59
N TYR A 329 7.46 5.71 8.29
CA TYR A 329 6.68 6.88 8.74
C TYR A 329 5.22 6.50 8.97
N ASP A 330 4.59 7.08 10.00
CA ASP A 330 3.16 6.92 10.28
C ASP A 330 2.36 7.93 9.47
N VAL A 331 1.72 7.46 8.39
CA VAL A 331 0.89 8.28 7.51
C VAL A 331 -0.35 8.89 8.20
N CYS A 332 -0.76 8.38 9.37
CA CYS A 332 -1.95 8.86 10.07
C CYS A 332 -1.69 10.10 10.93
N ASP A 333 -0.71 10.05 11.83
CA ASP A 333 -0.39 11.14 12.78
C ASP A 333 1.07 11.10 13.24
N GLY A 334 1.98 10.62 12.37
CA GLY A 334 3.39 10.50 12.67
C GLY A 334 4.08 11.85 12.84
N LEU A 335 4.94 11.95 13.85
CA LEU A 335 5.86 13.08 14.03
C LEU A 335 7.33 12.67 13.89
N ASP A 336 7.60 11.38 13.75
CA ASP A 336 8.95 10.85 13.65
C ASP A 336 9.05 9.97 12.41
N ILE A 337 10.14 10.12 11.64
CA ILE A 337 10.54 9.19 10.58
C ILE A 337 11.61 8.28 11.17
N GLY A 338 11.32 6.98 11.21
CA GLY A 338 12.29 5.97 11.63
C GLY A 338 13.20 5.57 10.48
N VAL A 339 14.51 5.57 10.71
CA VAL A 339 15.51 5.18 9.72
C VAL A 339 16.27 3.95 10.22
N VAL A 340 16.39 2.95 9.35
CA VAL A 340 17.23 1.77 9.58
C VAL A 340 18.28 1.73 8.48
N ILE A 341 19.55 1.79 8.86
CA ILE A 341 20.69 1.69 7.95
C ILE A 341 20.83 0.24 7.55
N LYS A 342 20.89 -0.04 6.26
CA LYS A 342 21.10 -1.40 5.79
C LYS A 342 22.52 -1.84 6.18
N PRO A 343 22.70 -3.07 6.70
CA PRO A 343 24.04 -3.59 6.93
C PRO A 343 24.81 -3.56 5.61
N ASP A 344 26.04 -3.02 5.65
CA ASP A 344 26.84 -2.68 4.47
C ASP A 344 26.68 -3.75 3.38
N PRO A 345 26.11 -3.43 2.21
CA PRO A 345 26.49 -4.21 1.05
C PRO A 345 28.00 -3.97 0.94
N LEU A 346 28.80 -5.04 0.96
CA LEU A 346 30.09 -4.98 0.28
C LEU A 346 29.76 -4.38 -1.09
N LEU A 347 30.06 -3.09 -1.26
CA LEU A 347 29.83 -2.35 -2.48
C LEU A 347 30.82 -2.94 -3.47
N SER A 348 30.46 -4.10 -4.02
CA SER A 348 31.23 -4.78 -5.03
C SER A 348 31.49 -3.76 -6.14
N ASP A 349 32.77 -3.57 -6.42
CA ASP A 349 33.30 -2.77 -7.51
C ASP A 349 32.35 -2.82 -8.73
N ASN A 350 31.98 -1.66 -9.27
CA ASN A 350 31.26 -1.47 -10.55
C ASN A 350 29.74 -1.23 -10.55
N LYS A 351 29.18 -0.52 -9.57
CA LYS A 351 27.96 0.27 -9.84
C LYS A 351 28.26 1.75 -9.65
N GLU A 352 28.26 2.46 -10.78
CA GLU A 352 28.34 3.91 -10.98
C GLU A 352 28.53 4.75 -9.70
N MET A 353 29.67 5.44 -9.61
CA MET A 353 30.02 6.29 -8.46
C MET A 353 29.00 7.40 -8.26
N LYS A 354 27.96 7.15 -7.46
CA LYS A 354 27.27 8.21 -6.72
C LYS A 354 28.23 8.61 -5.59
N PHE A 355 28.94 9.72 -5.78
CA PHE A 355 29.93 10.25 -4.81
C PHE A 355 29.31 10.66 -3.47
N ASN A 356 27.98 10.76 -3.39
CA ASN A 356 27.30 11.17 -2.17
C ASN A 356 27.23 9.98 -1.20
N CYS A 357 27.72 10.19 0.02
CA CYS A 357 27.66 9.28 1.16
C CYS A 357 28.62 8.06 1.16
N LYS A 358 29.70 8.04 0.37
CA LYS A 358 30.76 7.02 0.47
C LYS A 358 32.09 7.65 0.89
N ARG A 359 32.84 6.97 1.76
CA ARG A 359 34.22 7.32 2.13
C ARG A 359 35.15 6.14 1.86
N PRO A 360 36.44 6.34 1.53
CA PRO A 360 37.40 5.25 1.47
C PRO A 360 37.45 4.53 2.82
N ALA A 361 37.54 3.21 2.79
CA ALA A 361 37.81 2.40 3.98
C ALA A 361 39.20 2.74 4.52
N ASP A 362 39.35 2.74 5.84
CA ASP A 362 40.61 3.07 6.51
C ASP A 362 41.63 1.90 6.44
N ASP A 363 41.29 0.79 5.75
CA ASP A 363 42.09 -0.43 5.69
C ASP A 363 43.19 -0.36 4.61
N SER A 364 44.44 -0.55 5.04
CA SER A 364 45.67 -0.59 4.24
C SER A 364 45.80 -1.87 3.39
N SER A 365 44.82 -2.17 2.56
CA SER A 365 44.91 -3.23 1.55
C SER A 365 44.93 -2.62 0.15
N ASP A 366 45.68 -3.23 -0.78
CA ASP A 366 45.88 -2.78 -2.18
C ASP A 366 44.58 -2.66 -3.02
N LYS A 367 43.40 -2.84 -2.42
CA LYS A 367 42.10 -2.65 -3.04
C LYS A 367 41.37 -1.47 -2.39
N LEU A 368 41.08 -0.44 -3.18
CA LEU A 368 40.18 0.64 -2.78
C LEU A 368 38.80 0.06 -2.44
N SER A 369 38.48 -0.06 -1.16
CA SER A 369 37.13 -0.36 -0.70
C SER A 369 36.49 0.92 -0.17
N PHE A 370 35.17 1.05 -0.35
CA PHE A 370 34.39 2.20 0.10
C PHE A 370 33.40 1.77 1.17
N VAL A 371 33.29 2.57 2.22
CA VAL A 371 32.34 2.39 3.33
C VAL A 371 31.31 3.52 3.31
N LEU A 372 30.11 3.25 3.82
CA LEU A 372 29.07 4.27 3.99
C LEU A 372 29.56 5.41 4.91
N ASN A 373 29.58 6.64 4.40
CA ASN A 373 29.77 7.84 5.19
C ASN A 373 28.46 8.23 5.88
N ARG A 374 28.20 7.58 7.02
CA ARG A 374 26.99 7.83 7.83
C ARG A 374 26.84 9.29 8.21
N ARG A 375 27.93 9.99 8.51
CA ARG A 375 27.88 11.38 9.00
C ARG A 375 27.38 12.34 7.91
N ALA A 376 27.94 12.24 6.70
CA ALA A 376 27.47 13.02 5.56
C ALA A 376 26.01 12.70 5.20
N MET A 377 25.63 11.42 5.22
CA MET A 377 24.24 11.02 4.97
C MET A 377 23.26 11.63 5.99
N LEU A 378 23.66 11.71 7.27
CA LEU A 378 22.83 12.32 8.31
C LEU A 378 22.75 13.84 8.18
N GLU A 379 23.83 14.49 7.74
CA GLU A 379 23.84 15.92 7.45
C GLU A 379 22.91 16.26 6.28
N ASP A 380 22.86 15.41 5.24
CA ASP A 380 21.96 15.60 4.10
C ASP A 380 20.47 15.37 4.42
N PHE A 381 20.14 14.80 5.59
CA PHE A 381 18.75 14.64 6.04
C PHE A 381 18.17 15.91 6.67
N TYR A 382 19.04 16.81 7.15
CA TYR A 382 18.68 18.10 7.76
C TYR A 382 18.57 19.20 6.70
#